data_AF-A4RWJ2-F1
#
_entry.id   AF-A4RWJ2-F1
#
_cell.length_a   1.000
_cell.length_b   1.000
_cell.length_c   1.000
_cell.angle_alpha   90.00
_cell.angle_beta   90.00
_cell.angle_gamma   90.00
#
_symmetry.space_group_name_H-M   'P 1'
#
loop_
_entity.id
_entity.type
_entity.pdbx_description
1 polymer ?
#
loop_
_entity_poly.entity_id
_entity_poly.type
_entity_poly.pdbx_seq_one_letter_code
_entity_poly.pdbx_strand_id
1 'polypeptide(L)'
;SATDSEEMTLAVRAHPMYPRLVEAYYECRQIGAEGDVLEALDRERDAMLYSVQVMNEDASSSGGAHDVPQRDLDRFMRECTHELESYVKELHALYEDAKSCCRELETRARKVRSDVVKSADIRGEAAESKRRAPATAAEHAAASGDFDQILSNSQQRRDHEERLREALKRKYASSIMTLKSEFMRKRKKGKLPDQSTEVLKNWWSENIVWPYPTEDDKRELIAQTKLDATQVNNWFINFRKRHW
;
A
#
# COMPACT_ATOMS: atom_id res chain seq x y z
N SER A 1 18.63 27.90 24.35
CA SER A 1 17.68 29.00 24.63
C SER A 1 16.67 29.09 23.50
N ALA A 2 15.45 29.62 23.70
CA ALA A 2 14.46 29.78 22.61
C ALA A 2 15.02 30.65 21.46
N THR A 3 15.90 31.59 21.81
CA THR A 3 16.69 32.42 20.89
C THR A 3 17.59 31.61 19.96
N ASP A 4 18.30 30.59 20.48
CA ASP A 4 19.21 29.76 19.68
C ASP A 4 18.46 28.95 18.61
N SER A 5 17.20 28.58 18.89
CA SER A 5 16.35 27.85 17.94
C SER A 5 15.84 28.75 16.82
N GLU A 6 15.52 30.01 17.12
CA GLU A 6 15.11 30.99 16.12
C GLU A 6 16.27 31.41 15.23
N GLU A 7 17.46 31.63 15.82
CA GLU A 7 18.69 31.92 15.10
C GLU A 7 19.06 30.78 14.12
N MET A 8 18.98 29.53 14.57
CA MET A 8 19.25 28.38 13.71
C MET A 8 18.23 28.23 12.58
N THR A 9 16.96 28.54 12.84
CA THR A 9 15.91 28.54 11.81
C THR A 9 16.16 29.62 10.76
N LEU A 10 16.58 30.82 11.18
CA LEU A 10 16.97 31.90 10.28
C LEU A 10 18.19 31.51 9.44
N ALA A 11 19.21 30.92 10.07
CA ALA A 11 20.42 30.46 9.37
C ALA A 11 20.12 29.40 8.31
N VAL A 12 19.22 28.45 8.61
CA VAL A 12 18.74 27.45 7.65
C VAL A 12 18.02 28.12 6.48
N ARG A 13 17.14 29.10 6.72
CA ARG A 13 16.38 29.81 5.68
C ARG A 13 17.25 30.69 4.78
N ALA A 14 18.29 31.29 5.33
CA ALA A 14 19.24 32.12 4.57
C ALA A 14 20.25 31.28 3.77
N HIS A 15 20.31 29.97 3.99
CA HIS A 15 21.33 29.11 3.38
C HIS A 15 21.05 28.90 1.87
N PRO A 16 22.08 28.91 1.00
CA PRO A 16 21.91 28.79 -0.46
C PRO A 16 21.21 27.51 -0.94
N MET A 17 21.25 26.43 -0.14
CA MET A 17 20.58 25.17 -0.46
C MET A 17 19.14 25.07 0.03
N TYR A 18 18.65 26.06 0.79
CA TYR A 18 17.29 26.05 1.32
C TYR A 18 16.21 25.93 0.22
N PRO A 19 16.31 26.62 -0.94
CA PRO A 19 15.32 26.44 -2.01
C PRO A 19 15.21 24.98 -2.48
N ARG A 20 16.35 24.32 -2.70
CA ARG A 20 16.39 22.89 -3.09
C ARG A 20 15.83 21.97 -2.01
N LEU A 21 16.10 22.28 -0.73
CA LEU A 21 15.55 21.51 0.39
C LEU A 21 14.01 21.61 0.42
N VAL A 22 13.48 22.83 0.26
CA VAL A 22 12.04 23.08 0.20
C VAL A 22 11.42 22.39 -1.01
N GLU A 23 12.02 22.50 -2.19
CA GLU A 23 11.58 21.79 -3.41
C GLU A 23 11.49 20.28 -3.16
N ALA A 24 12.55 19.64 -2.69
CA ALA A 24 12.56 18.20 -2.42
C ALA A 24 11.50 17.79 -1.36
N TYR A 25 11.30 18.61 -0.33
CA TYR A 25 10.27 18.38 0.68
C TYR A 25 8.85 18.43 0.09
N TYR A 26 8.55 19.42 -0.75
CA TYR A 26 7.23 19.52 -1.37
C TYR A 26 7.02 18.48 -2.46
N GLU A 27 8.06 18.13 -3.24
CA GLU A 27 8.00 17.00 -4.19
C GLU A 27 7.58 15.70 -3.47
N CYS A 28 8.14 15.42 -2.28
CA CYS A 28 7.70 14.28 -1.47
C CYS A 28 6.19 14.32 -1.17
N ARG A 29 5.66 15.48 -0.78
CA ARG A 29 4.24 15.66 -0.40
C ARG A 29 3.30 15.64 -1.60
N GLN A 30 3.80 16.01 -2.77
CA GLN A 30 3.01 16.06 -4.01
C GLN A 30 2.82 14.69 -4.65
N ILE A 31 3.67 13.70 -4.33
CA ILE A 31 3.52 12.34 -4.85
C ILE A 31 2.17 11.75 -4.40
N GLY A 32 1.26 11.62 -5.36
CA GLY A 32 -0.09 11.10 -5.14
C GLY A 32 -1.13 12.12 -4.69
N ALA A 33 -0.77 13.39 -4.57
CA ALA A 33 -1.74 14.46 -4.41
C ALA A 33 -2.45 14.75 -5.75
N GLU A 34 -3.74 15.06 -5.69
CA GLU A 34 -4.56 15.42 -6.85
C GLU A 34 -5.45 16.64 -6.52
N GLY A 35 -5.83 17.40 -7.55
CA GLY A 35 -6.76 18.52 -7.46
C GLY A 35 -6.33 19.60 -6.45
N ASP A 36 -7.27 20.06 -5.64
CA ASP A 36 -7.11 21.15 -4.67
C ASP A 36 -5.95 20.94 -3.69
N VAL A 37 -5.61 19.69 -3.37
CA VAL A 37 -4.51 19.35 -2.46
C VAL A 37 -3.17 19.69 -3.11
N LEU A 38 -2.99 19.38 -4.39
CA LEU A 38 -1.77 19.69 -5.13
C LEU A 38 -1.56 21.21 -5.23
N GLU A 39 -2.62 21.95 -5.56
CA GLU A 39 -2.59 23.42 -5.61
C GLU A 39 -2.31 24.05 -4.25
N ALA A 40 -2.82 23.47 -3.16
CA ALA A 40 -2.52 23.93 -1.81
C ALA A 40 -1.05 23.75 -1.46
N LEU A 41 -0.46 22.60 -1.81
CA LEU A 41 0.96 22.32 -1.61
C LEU A 41 1.85 23.24 -2.45
N ASP A 42 1.48 23.53 -3.70
CA ASP A 42 2.20 24.51 -4.54
C ASP A 42 2.17 25.91 -3.92
N ARG A 43 1.01 26.36 -3.43
CA ARG A 43 0.89 27.65 -2.74
C ARG A 43 1.72 27.72 -1.46
N GLU A 44 1.73 26.66 -0.65
CA GLU A 44 2.57 26.56 0.56
C GLU A 44 4.07 26.60 0.21
N ARG A 45 4.50 25.87 -0.83
CA ARG A 45 5.87 25.89 -1.33
C ARG A 45 6.29 27.29 -1.75
N ASP A 46 5.49 27.92 -2.59
CA ASP A 46 5.80 29.24 -3.16
C ASP A 46 5.86 30.32 -2.07
N ALA A 47 4.98 30.24 -1.06
CA ALA A 47 5.04 31.12 0.11
C ALA A 47 6.34 30.94 0.91
N MET A 48 6.81 29.70 1.09
CA MET A 48 8.09 29.42 1.77
C MET A 48 9.29 29.93 0.96
N LEU A 49 9.30 29.75 -0.36
CA LEU A 49 10.38 30.23 -1.23
C LEU A 49 10.39 31.76 -1.35
N TYR A 50 9.22 32.39 -1.42
CA TYR A 50 9.12 33.85 -1.44
C TYR A 50 9.65 34.48 -0.16
N SER A 51 9.40 33.87 1.00
CA SER A 51 9.93 34.35 2.28
C SER A 51 11.47 34.44 2.32
N VAL A 52 12.16 33.61 1.54
CA VAL A 52 13.63 33.59 1.42
C VAL A 52 14.13 34.70 0.51
N GLN A 53 13.40 34.99 -0.58
CA GLN A 53 13.74 36.06 -1.52
C GLN A 53 13.74 37.42 -0.80
N VAL A 54 12.72 37.67 0.03
CA VAL A 54 12.62 38.90 0.83
C VAL A 54 13.78 39.02 1.84
N MET A 55 14.18 37.93 2.50
CA MET A 55 15.31 37.96 3.45
C MET A 55 16.67 38.21 2.77
N ASN A 56 16.87 37.75 1.54
CA ASN A 56 18.12 37.98 0.79
C ASN A 56 18.26 39.42 0.27
N GLU A 57 17.14 40.09 -0.03
CA GLU A 57 17.14 41.50 -0.43
C GLU A 57 17.53 42.43 0.72
N ASP A 58 17.07 42.15 1.95
CA ASP A 58 17.41 42.92 3.16
C ASP A 58 18.85 42.65 3.66
N ALA A 59 19.33 41.41 3.51
CA ALA A 59 20.70 41.02 3.93
C ALA A 59 21.80 41.67 3.07
N SER A 60 21.49 42.08 1.84
CA SER A 60 22.43 42.78 0.95
C SER A 60 22.83 44.17 1.47
N SER A 61 22.20 44.68 2.53
CA SER A 61 22.50 45.98 3.14
C SER A 61 23.37 45.90 4.41
N SER A 62 23.59 44.72 4.99
CA SER A 62 24.34 44.58 6.25
C SER A 62 25.39 43.46 6.19
N GLY A 63 26.64 43.86 5.92
CA GLY A 63 27.82 43.01 6.03
C GLY A 63 28.13 42.70 7.50
N GLY A 64 27.48 41.66 8.05
CA GLY A 64 27.77 41.12 9.36
C GLY A 64 28.26 39.68 9.24
N ALA A 65 29.57 39.48 9.21
CA ALA A 65 30.18 38.16 9.33
C ALA A 65 29.99 37.63 10.76
N HIS A 66 28.90 36.91 11.00
CA HIS A 66 28.76 36.07 12.17
C HIS A 66 29.19 34.65 11.82
N ASP A 67 30.33 34.25 12.38
CA ASP A 67 30.94 32.93 12.27
C ASP A 67 30.14 31.91 13.12
N VAL A 68 28.91 31.62 12.69
CA VAL A 68 28.26 30.33 13.00
C VAL A 68 29.18 29.26 12.40
N PRO A 69 29.32 28.02 12.94
CA PRO A 69 30.12 26.98 12.31
C PRO A 69 29.53 26.61 10.95
N GLN A 70 29.81 27.42 9.93
CA GLN A 70 29.13 27.44 8.64
C GLN A 70 29.30 26.08 7.97
N ARG A 71 30.40 25.39 8.27
CA ARG A 71 30.74 24.05 7.81
C ARG A 71 29.78 22.96 8.31
N ASP A 72 29.29 23.05 9.54
CA ASP A 72 28.38 22.05 10.11
C ASP A 72 26.96 22.24 9.57
N LEU A 73 26.50 23.49 9.46
CA LEU A 73 25.24 23.82 8.81
C LEU A 73 25.25 23.46 7.32
N ASP A 74 26.31 23.82 6.60
CA ASP A 74 26.52 23.47 5.20
C ASP A 74 26.45 21.96 4.98
N ARG A 75 27.12 21.20 5.84
CA ARG A 75 27.14 19.74 5.78
C ARG A 75 25.75 19.18 6.04
N PHE A 76 25.08 19.66 7.08
CA PHE A 76 23.70 19.28 7.41
C PHE A 76 22.75 19.57 6.24
N MET A 77 22.79 20.77 5.68
CA MET A 77 21.93 21.16 4.55
C MET A 77 22.21 20.29 3.31
N ARG A 78 23.48 19.95 3.03
CA ARG A 78 23.81 19.01 1.94
C ARG A 78 23.25 17.63 2.18
N GLU A 79 23.47 17.07 3.37
CA GLU A 79 23.01 15.72 3.73
C GLU A 79 21.49 15.64 3.73
N CYS A 80 20.79 16.59 4.36
CA CYS A 80 19.32 16.62 4.39
C CYS A 80 18.70 16.79 3.00
N THR A 81 19.21 17.71 2.18
CA THR A 81 18.70 17.89 0.81
C THR A 81 18.94 16.64 -0.02
N HIS A 82 20.12 16.04 0.05
CA HIS A 82 20.42 14.80 -0.68
C HIS A 82 19.52 13.64 -0.23
N GLU A 83 19.31 13.49 1.08
CA GLU A 83 18.47 12.42 1.62
C GLU A 83 17.01 12.57 1.17
N LEU A 84 16.47 13.80 1.20
CA LEU A 84 15.14 14.07 0.68
C LEU A 84 15.05 13.84 -0.83
N GLU A 85 16.01 14.30 -1.63
CA GLU A 85 16.03 14.03 -3.08
C GLU A 85 16.12 12.53 -3.41
N SER A 86 16.86 11.75 -2.60
CA SER A 86 16.88 10.28 -2.71
C SER A 86 15.51 9.69 -2.37
N TYR A 87 14.91 10.16 -1.29
CA TYR A 87 13.59 9.71 -0.85
C TYR A 87 12.48 10.03 -1.86
N VAL A 88 12.52 11.21 -2.52
CA VAL A 88 11.60 11.55 -3.62
C VAL A 88 11.67 10.50 -4.73
N LYS A 89 12.87 10.12 -5.16
CA LYS A 89 13.06 9.14 -6.25
C LYS A 89 12.49 7.78 -5.87
N GLU A 90 12.77 7.32 -4.65
CA GLU A 90 12.24 6.06 -4.13
C GLU A 90 10.72 6.09 -4.02
N LEU A 91 10.16 7.17 -3.47
CA LEU A 91 8.72 7.33 -3.30
C LEU A 91 7.99 7.40 -4.65
N HIS A 92 8.56 8.10 -5.63
CA HIS A 92 8.02 8.17 -6.99
C HIS A 92 8.04 6.79 -7.67
N ALA A 93 9.13 6.03 -7.53
CA ALA A 93 9.23 4.67 -8.07
C ALA A 93 8.15 3.75 -7.46
N LEU A 94 8.00 3.76 -6.14
CA LEU A 94 6.98 2.99 -5.44
C LEU A 94 5.55 3.40 -5.87
N TYR A 95 5.33 4.69 -6.06
CA TYR A 95 4.03 5.20 -6.49
C TYR A 95 3.68 4.78 -7.93
N GLU A 96 4.63 4.84 -8.86
CA GLU A 96 4.42 4.37 -10.24
C GLU A 96 4.21 2.85 -10.31
N ASP A 97 4.94 2.07 -9.52
CA ASP A 97 4.71 0.64 -9.40
C ASP A 97 3.29 0.33 -8.90
N ALA A 98 2.83 1.05 -7.87
CA ALA A 98 1.47 0.93 -7.35
C ALA A 98 0.42 1.29 -8.41
N LYS A 99 0.59 2.41 -9.13
CA LYS A 99 -0.31 2.79 -10.25
C LYS A 99 -0.33 1.72 -11.33
N SER A 100 0.82 1.18 -11.70
CA SER A 100 0.95 0.14 -12.70
C SER A 100 0.18 -1.12 -12.29
N CYS A 101 0.34 -1.54 -11.04
CA CYS A 101 -0.40 -2.66 -10.46
C CYS A 101 -1.92 -2.43 -10.49
N CYS A 102 -2.38 -1.23 -10.13
CA CYS A 102 -3.79 -0.86 -10.21
C CYS A 102 -4.32 -0.94 -11.66
N ARG A 103 -3.59 -0.39 -12.64
CA ARG A 103 -3.95 -0.47 -14.06
C ARG A 103 -4.04 -1.92 -14.57
N GLU A 104 -3.12 -2.78 -14.14
CA GLU A 104 -3.15 -4.20 -14.49
C GLU A 104 -4.38 -4.90 -13.89
N LEU A 105 -4.65 -4.65 -12.61
CA LEU A 105 -5.81 -5.20 -11.91
C LEU A 105 -7.12 -4.76 -12.59
N GLU A 106 -7.25 -3.48 -12.93
CA GLU A 106 -8.40 -2.96 -13.66
C GLU A 106 -8.56 -3.63 -15.03
N THR A 107 -7.47 -3.81 -15.77
CA THR A 107 -7.49 -4.45 -17.09
C THR A 107 -7.96 -5.91 -16.98
N ARG A 108 -7.46 -6.64 -15.97
CA ARG A 108 -7.91 -8.01 -15.68
C ARG A 108 -9.39 -8.05 -15.29
N ALA A 109 -9.85 -7.09 -14.48
CA ALA A 109 -11.25 -6.99 -14.10
C ALA A 109 -12.16 -6.68 -15.30
N ARG A 110 -11.74 -5.78 -16.21
CA ARG A 110 -12.45 -5.50 -17.48
C ARG A 110 -12.52 -6.74 -18.37
N LYS A 111 -11.43 -7.52 -18.45
CA LYS A 111 -11.41 -8.77 -19.22
C LYS A 111 -12.37 -9.80 -18.65
N VAL A 112 -12.33 -10.06 -17.34
CA VAL A 112 -13.26 -10.99 -16.68
C VAL A 112 -14.71 -10.56 -16.91
N ARG A 113 -15.00 -9.25 -16.79
CA ARG A 113 -16.32 -8.70 -17.10
C ARG A 113 -16.73 -9.01 -18.55
N SER A 114 -15.84 -8.78 -19.52
CA SER A 114 -16.08 -9.09 -20.94
C SER A 114 -16.35 -10.58 -21.17
N ASP A 115 -15.54 -11.45 -20.56
CA ASP A 115 -15.67 -12.91 -20.70
C ASP A 115 -16.99 -13.42 -20.11
N VAL A 116 -17.45 -12.83 -19.00
CA VAL A 116 -18.76 -13.14 -18.39
C VAL A 116 -19.92 -12.74 -19.31
N VAL A 117 -19.87 -11.53 -19.90
CA VAL A 117 -20.90 -11.06 -20.85
C VAL A 117 -20.95 -11.94 -22.09
N LYS A 118 -19.81 -12.21 -22.74
CA LYS A 118 -19.74 -13.11 -23.90
C LYS A 118 -20.24 -14.51 -23.59
N SER A 119 -19.95 -15.03 -22.40
CA SER A 119 -20.46 -16.34 -21.94
C SER A 119 -21.96 -16.35 -21.62
N ALA A 120 -22.58 -15.19 -21.43
CA ALA A 120 -24.03 -15.05 -21.30
C ALA A 120 -24.69 -15.01 -22.70
N ASP A 121 -24.10 -14.28 -23.65
CA ASP A 121 -24.62 -14.15 -25.02
C ASP A 121 -24.63 -15.49 -25.77
N ILE A 122 -23.55 -16.27 -25.69
CA ILE A 122 -23.48 -17.63 -26.29
C ILE A 122 -24.56 -18.56 -25.74
N ARG A 123 -24.94 -18.41 -24.46
CA ARG A 123 -26.03 -19.19 -23.85
C ARG A 123 -27.41 -18.70 -24.28
N GLY A 124 -27.56 -17.41 -24.58
CA GLY A 124 -28.78 -16.84 -25.16
C GLY A 124 -29.01 -17.32 -26.60
N GLU A 125 -27.98 -17.32 -27.44
CA GLU A 125 -28.07 -17.76 -28.83
C GLU A 125 -28.36 -19.27 -28.96
N ALA A 126 -27.76 -20.10 -28.10
CA ALA A 126 -28.04 -21.55 -28.06
C ALA A 126 -29.49 -21.87 -27.64
N ALA A 127 -30.13 -20.99 -26.86
CA ALA A 127 -31.54 -21.13 -26.48
C ALA A 127 -32.48 -20.65 -27.60
N GLU A 128 -32.11 -19.61 -28.34
CA GLU A 128 -32.89 -19.06 -29.47
C GLU A 128 -32.89 -19.99 -30.68
N SER A 129 -31.77 -20.66 -30.98
CA SER A 129 -31.64 -21.60 -32.10
C SER A 129 -32.51 -22.88 -31.96
N LYS A 130 -33.04 -23.16 -30.75
CA LYS A 130 -33.90 -24.33 -30.48
C LYS A 130 -35.40 -24.02 -30.60
N ARG A 131 -35.80 -22.77 -30.89
CA ARG A 131 -37.22 -22.36 -31.02
C ARG A 131 -37.74 -22.19 -32.44
N ARG A 132 -36.92 -22.42 -33.48
CA ARG A 132 -37.35 -22.22 -34.88
C ARG A 132 -37.74 -23.53 -35.56
N ALA A 133 -38.98 -23.97 -35.32
CA ALA A 133 -39.74 -24.85 -36.21
C ALA A 133 -41.03 -24.12 -36.65
N PRO A 134 -41.55 -24.35 -37.87
CA PRO A 134 -42.47 -23.43 -38.51
C PRO A 134 -43.92 -23.69 -38.09
N ALA A 135 -44.67 -22.66 -37.73
CA ALA A 135 -46.12 -22.71 -37.62
C ALA A 135 -46.74 -21.41 -38.15
N THR A 136 -47.30 -21.56 -39.35
CA THR A 136 -48.46 -20.92 -39.99
C THR A 136 -49.11 -19.67 -39.34
N ALA A 137 -49.34 -18.70 -40.22
CA ALA A 137 -50.30 -17.59 -40.22
C ALA A 137 -51.51 -17.66 -39.26
N ALA A 138 -51.74 -16.56 -38.52
CA ALA A 138 -53.04 -15.90 -38.36
C ALA A 138 -52.86 -14.50 -37.73
N GLU A 139 -53.80 -13.62 -38.05
CA GLU A 139 -53.74 -12.16 -38.00
C GLU A 139 -54.09 -11.51 -36.64
N HIS A 140 -53.61 -10.26 -36.52
CA HIS A 140 -54.21 -9.05 -35.95
C HIS A 140 -54.82 -8.97 -34.53
N ALA A 141 -54.34 -7.90 -33.86
CA ALA A 141 -55.04 -6.97 -32.97
C ALA A 141 -55.23 -7.35 -31.48
N ALA A 142 -54.54 -6.63 -30.59
CA ALA A 142 -55.15 -5.55 -29.80
C ALA A 142 -54.17 -5.09 -28.71
N ALA A 143 -53.82 -3.81 -28.73
CA ALA A 143 -53.11 -3.15 -27.65
C ALA A 143 -54.09 -2.95 -26.48
N SER A 144 -53.82 -3.59 -25.33
CA SER A 144 -54.23 -3.14 -23.99
C SER A 144 -53.67 -4.09 -22.92
N GLY A 145 -52.79 -3.58 -22.05
CA GLY A 145 -52.46 -4.20 -20.75
C GLY A 145 -51.00 -4.61 -20.54
N ASP A 146 -50.03 -3.69 -20.66
CA ASP A 146 -48.60 -3.99 -20.53
C ASP A 146 -48.00 -3.54 -19.17
N PHE A 147 -48.63 -3.90 -18.05
CA PHE A 147 -48.06 -3.68 -16.69
C PHE A 147 -47.71 -5.01 -16.01
N ASP A 148 -48.59 -6.01 -16.11
CA ASP A 148 -48.34 -7.36 -15.59
C ASP A 148 -47.18 -8.06 -16.33
N GLN A 149 -47.01 -7.80 -17.62
CA GLN A 149 -45.88 -8.30 -18.41
C GLN A 149 -44.54 -7.72 -17.93
N ILE A 150 -44.52 -6.44 -17.53
CA ILE A 150 -43.34 -5.75 -17.00
C ILE A 150 -42.97 -6.29 -15.62
N LEU A 151 -43.96 -6.48 -14.74
CA LEU A 151 -43.74 -7.09 -13.42
C LEU A 151 -43.27 -8.55 -13.53
N SER A 152 -43.87 -9.33 -14.43
CA SER A 152 -43.46 -10.71 -14.73
C SER A 152 -42.02 -10.78 -15.25
N ASN A 153 -41.65 -9.91 -16.19
CA ASN A 153 -40.28 -9.82 -16.70
C ASN A 153 -39.28 -9.39 -15.61
N SER A 154 -39.68 -8.48 -14.71
CA SER A 154 -38.84 -8.06 -13.58
C SER A 154 -38.63 -9.18 -12.55
N GLN A 155 -39.66 -9.98 -12.28
CA GLN A 155 -39.59 -11.11 -11.36
C GLN A 155 -38.75 -12.24 -11.95
N GLN A 156 -38.98 -12.59 -13.23
CA GLN A 156 -38.18 -13.61 -13.92
C GLN A 156 -36.69 -13.24 -13.97
N ARG A 157 -36.36 -11.95 -14.12
CA ARG A 157 -34.99 -11.46 -14.04
C ARG A 157 -34.37 -11.64 -12.66
N ARG A 158 -35.11 -11.31 -11.59
CA ARG A 158 -34.64 -11.51 -10.20
C ARG A 158 -34.42 -13.00 -9.90
N ASP A 159 -35.37 -13.85 -10.29
CA ASP A 159 -35.26 -15.29 -10.11
C ASP A 159 -34.09 -15.88 -10.91
N HIS A 160 -33.84 -15.36 -12.11
CA HIS A 160 -32.68 -15.75 -12.93
C HIS A 160 -31.36 -15.35 -12.27
N GLU A 161 -31.26 -14.12 -11.76
CA GLU A 161 -30.08 -13.61 -11.06
C GLU A 161 -29.80 -14.40 -9.77
N GLU A 162 -30.84 -14.75 -9.02
CA GLU A 162 -30.72 -15.55 -7.79
C GLU A 162 -30.25 -16.98 -8.09
N ARG A 163 -30.82 -17.64 -9.11
CA ARG A 163 -30.37 -18.96 -9.58
C ARG A 163 -28.93 -18.92 -10.06
N LEU A 164 -28.53 -17.87 -10.78
CA LEU A 164 -27.17 -17.67 -11.25
C LEU A 164 -26.22 -17.49 -10.06
N ARG A 165 -26.59 -16.67 -9.08
CA ARG A 165 -25.82 -16.44 -7.85
C ARG A 165 -25.65 -17.73 -7.05
N GLU A 166 -26.68 -18.56 -6.92
CA GLU A 166 -26.58 -19.86 -6.27
C GLU A 166 -25.71 -20.85 -7.05
N ALA A 167 -25.85 -20.90 -8.38
CA ALA A 167 -25.03 -21.75 -9.23
C ALA A 167 -23.55 -21.37 -9.16
N LEU A 168 -23.24 -20.07 -9.15
CA LEU A 168 -21.90 -19.53 -8.93
C LEU A 168 -21.38 -19.90 -7.54
N LYS A 169 -22.17 -19.67 -6.48
CA LYS A 169 -21.80 -20.06 -5.12
C LYS A 169 -21.49 -21.55 -5.03
N ARG A 170 -22.33 -22.44 -5.60
CA ARG A 170 -22.10 -23.89 -5.59
C ARG A 170 -20.86 -24.29 -6.39
N LYS A 171 -20.68 -23.74 -7.59
CA LYS A 171 -19.54 -24.06 -8.48
C LYS A 171 -18.21 -23.63 -7.89
N TYR A 172 -18.15 -22.46 -7.25
CA TYR A 172 -16.93 -21.90 -6.72
C TYR A 172 -16.75 -22.12 -5.21
N ALA A 173 -17.73 -22.71 -4.50
CA ALA A 173 -17.64 -22.97 -3.05
C ALA A 173 -16.35 -23.72 -2.68
N SER A 174 -16.04 -24.80 -3.39
CA SER A 174 -14.82 -25.57 -3.13
C SER A 174 -13.56 -24.75 -3.41
N SER A 175 -13.50 -24.01 -4.53
CA SER A 175 -12.35 -23.17 -4.86
C SER A 175 -12.14 -22.04 -3.85
N ILE A 176 -13.23 -21.42 -3.37
CA ILE A 176 -13.18 -20.38 -2.33
C ILE A 176 -12.69 -20.98 -1.00
N MET A 177 -13.15 -22.19 -0.63
CA MET A 177 -12.67 -22.87 0.57
C MET A 177 -11.19 -23.27 0.46
N THR A 178 -10.74 -23.74 -0.71
CA THR A 178 -9.34 -24.04 -0.99
C THR A 178 -8.48 -22.77 -0.90
N LEU A 179 -8.88 -21.68 -1.58
CA LEU A 179 -8.18 -20.40 -1.53
C LEU A 179 -8.12 -19.83 -0.10
N LYS A 180 -9.20 -19.95 0.66
CA LYS A 180 -9.25 -19.58 2.08
C LYS A 180 -8.27 -20.43 2.90
N SER A 181 -8.23 -21.75 2.67
CA SER A 181 -7.29 -22.65 3.33
C SER A 181 -5.83 -22.32 2.99
N GLU A 182 -5.53 -22.02 1.72
CA GLU A 182 -4.20 -21.62 1.27
C GLU A 182 -3.78 -20.27 1.86
N PHE A 183 -4.68 -19.29 1.88
CA PHE A 183 -4.44 -17.98 2.48
C PHE A 183 -4.21 -18.09 4.00
N MET A 184 -4.99 -18.94 4.68
CA MET A 184 -4.81 -19.22 6.11
C MET A 184 -3.55 -20.04 6.40
N ARG A 185 -3.11 -20.92 5.48
CA ARG A 185 -1.80 -21.60 5.54
C ARG A 185 -0.65 -20.61 5.42
N LYS A 186 -0.74 -19.65 4.48
CA LYS A 186 0.28 -18.60 4.31
C LYS A 186 0.33 -17.60 5.48
N ARG A 187 -0.73 -17.50 6.29
CA ARG A 187 -0.75 -16.73 7.56
C ARG A 187 -0.21 -17.48 8.78
N LYS A 188 0.16 -18.76 8.70
CA LYS A 188 0.81 -19.50 9.81
C LYS A 188 2.28 -19.13 10.05
N LYS A 189 2.75 -17.95 9.62
CA LYS A 189 4.02 -17.39 10.08
C LYS A 189 3.77 -16.63 11.39
N GLY A 190 3.36 -17.38 12.42
CA GLY A 190 2.81 -16.78 13.63
C GLY A 190 3.20 -17.58 14.86
N LYS A 191 4.31 -17.18 15.47
CA LYS A 191 4.91 -17.67 16.72
C LYS A 191 5.55 -19.06 16.64
N LEU A 192 6.71 -19.19 17.29
CA LEU A 192 7.35 -20.48 17.54
C LEU A 192 6.49 -21.28 18.53
N PRO A 193 6.52 -22.63 18.51
CA PRO A 193 5.77 -23.44 19.47
C PRO A 193 6.09 -23.05 20.92
N ASP A 194 5.09 -23.06 21.80
CA ASP A 194 5.26 -22.60 23.18
C ASP A 194 6.36 -23.37 23.92
N GLN A 195 6.41 -24.69 23.77
CA GLN A 195 7.47 -25.55 24.31
C GLN A 195 8.87 -25.15 23.82
N SER A 196 9.01 -24.87 22.52
CA SER A 196 10.28 -24.39 21.95
C SER A 196 10.66 -23.04 22.55
N THR A 197 9.70 -22.12 22.73
CA THR A 197 9.99 -20.82 23.34
C THR A 197 10.30 -20.90 24.84
N GLU A 198 9.78 -21.88 25.55
CA GLU A 198 10.06 -22.09 26.97
C GLU A 198 11.51 -22.48 27.19
N VAL A 199 12.03 -23.43 26.39
CA VAL A 199 13.45 -23.79 26.40
C VAL A 199 14.35 -22.57 26.12
N LEU A 200 14.02 -21.76 25.10
CA LEU A 200 14.79 -20.56 24.77
C LEU A 200 14.74 -19.52 25.90
N LYS A 201 13.60 -19.37 26.58
CA LYS A 201 13.45 -18.46 27.74
C LYS A 201 14.19 -18.96 28.97
N ASN A 202 14.23 -20.27 29.21
CA ASN A 202 14.98 -20.85 30.32
C ASN A 202 16.47 -20.55 30.16
N TRP A 203 17.03 -20.86 28.98
CA TRP A 203 18.42 -20.51 28.67
C TRP A 203 18.68 -19.00 28.82
N TRP A 204 17.75 -18.17 28.35
CA TRP A 204 17.85 -16.71 28.50
C TRP A 204 17.91 -16.27 29.96
N SER A 205 17.06 -16.84 30.81
CA SER A 205 17.01 -16.49 32.24
C SER A 205 18.30 -16.85 32.97
N GLU A 206 18.95 -17.94 32.58
CA GLU A 206 20.24 -18.38 33.09
C GLU A 206 21.40 -17.48 32.59
N ASN A 207 21.23 -16.82 31.45
CA ASN A 207 22.26 -16.04 30.75
C ASN A 207 21.91 -14.54 30.64
N ILE A 208 21.10 -14.00 31.55
CA ILE A 208 20.56 -12.61 31.46
C ILE A 208 21.65 -11.53 31.41
N VAL A 209 22.82 -11.78 32.02
CA VAL A 209 23.94 -10.83 32.05
C VAL A 209 24.59 -10.71 30.68
N TRP A 210 24.68 -11.82 29.92
CA TRP A 210 25.29 -11.87 28.60
C TRP A 210 24.56 -12.86 27.68
N PRO A 211 23.42 -12.47 27.10
CA PRO A 211 22.53 -13.36 26.37
C PRO A 211 22.99 -13.54 24.91
N TYR A 212 24.23 -13.97 24.72
CA TYR A 212 24.82 -14.33 23.44
C TYR A 212 25.20 -15.82 23.47
N PRO A 213 24.31 -16.72 23.00
CA PRO A 213 24.60 -18.14 22.99
C PRO A 213 25.80 -18.43 22.08
N THR A 214 26.71 -19.27 22.56
CA THR A 214 27.83 -19.78 21.78
C THR A 214 27.34 -20.73 20.69
N GLU A 215 28.22 -21.14 19.78
CA GLU A 215 27.84 -22.12 18.75
C GLU A 215 27.44 -23.48 19.35
N ASP A 216 27.98 -23.83 20.51
CA ASP A 216 27.63 -25.07 21.24
C ASP A 216 26.24 -24.95 21.86
N ASP A 217 25.97 -23.82 22.54
CA ASP A 217 24.64 -23.52 23.09
C ASP A 217 23.58 -23.52 21.98
N LYS A 218 23.87 -22.91 20.84
CA LYS A 218 22.95 -22.89 19.68
C LYS A 218 22.65 -24.30 19.19
N ARG A 219 23.66 -25.17 19.09
CA ARG A 219 23.47 -26.57 18.65
C ARG A 219 22.57 -27.33 19.62
N GLU A 220 22.76 -27.14 20.92
CA GLU A 220 21.91 -27.74 21.94
C GLU A 220 20.48 -27.20 21.89
N LEU A 221 20.31 -25.89 21.79
CA LEU A 221 18.99 -25.25 21.70
C LEU A 221 18.24 -25.69 20.44
N ILE A 222 18.92 -25.83 19.30
CA ILE A 222 18.35 -26.39 18.07
C ILE A 222 17.87 -27.82 18.30
N ALA A 223 18.70 -28.66 18.94
CA ALA A 223 18.36 -30.06 19.19
C ALA A 223 17.14 -30.20 20.13
N GLN A 224 17.08 -29.39 21.20
CA GLN A 224 15.99 -29.42 22.17
C GLN A 224 14.69 -28.82 21.62
N THR A 225 14.77 -27.69 20.91
CA THR A 225 13.59 -26.95 20.41
C THR A 225 13.05 -27.49 19.10
N LYS A 226 13.84 -28.29 18.37
CA LYS A 226 13.59 -28.75 17.00
C LYS A 226 13.34 -27.61 16.00
N LEU A 227 13.90 -26.44 16.29
CA LEU A 227 13.86 -25.27 15.42
C LEU A 227 15.09 -25.26 14.52
N ASP A 228 14.98 -24.59 13.38
CA ASP A 228 16.16 -24.37 12.54
C ASP A 228 17.10 -23.31 13.16
N ALA A 229 18.37 -23.33 12.77
CA ALA A 229 19.38 -22.41 13.29
C ALA A 229 19.00 -20.92 13.07
N THR A 230 18.33 -20.64 11.95
CA THR A 230 17.88 -19.29 11.60
C THR A 230 16.76 -18.82 12.54
N GLN A 231 15.83 -19.69 12.92
CA GLN A 231 14.74 -19.43 13.85
C GLN A 231 15.27 -19.16 15.26
N VAL A 232 16.24 -19.96 15.73
CA VAL A 232 16.90 -19.75 17.02
C VAL A 232 17.66 -18.42 17.04
N ASN A 233 18.47 -18.14 16.01
CA ASN A 233 19.20 -16.87 15.90
C ASN A 233 18.26 -15.66 15.86
N ASN A 234 17.21 -15.73 15.02
CA ASN A 234 16.22 -14.65 14.92
C ASN A 234 15.44 -14.46 16.22
N TRP A 235 15.19 -15.53 16.96
CA TRP A 235 14.53 -15.42 18.26
C TRP A 235 15.42 -14.65 19.25
N PHE A 236 16.69 -15.01 19.42
CA PHE A 236 17.59 -14.30 20.33
C PHE A 236 17.83 -12.85 19.93
N ILE A 237 18.00 -12.56 18.64
CA ILE A 237 18.13 -11.19 18.14
C ILE A 237 16.88 -10.36 18.51
N ASN A 238 15.69 -10.89 18.24
CA ASN A 238 14.44 -10.18 18.52
C ASN A 238 14.12 -10.11 20.02
N PHE A 239 14.47 -11.14 20.79
CA PHE A 239 14.20 -11.20 22.21
C PHE A 239 15.08 -10.21 22.96
N ARG A 240 16.37 -10.15 22.60
CA ARG A 240 17.32 -9.16 23.12
C ARG A 240 16.86 -7.74 22.84
N LYS A 241 16.48 -7.41 21.60
CA LYS A 241 15.91 -6.10 21.25
C LYS A 241 14.70 -5.67 22.09
N ARG A 242 14.01 -6.60 22.75
CA ARG A 242 12.79 -6.34 23.53
C ARG A 242 13.00 -6.40 25.04
N HIS A 243 14.01 -7.11 25.53
CA HIS A 243 14.12 -7.48 26.95
C HIS A 243 15.54 -7.34 27.54
N TRP A 244 16.50 -6.81 26.79
CA TRP A 244 17.88 -6.57 27.25
C TRP A 244 18.33 -5.18 26.83
#